data_AF-A0A7X9DHX5-F1
#
_entry.id   AF-A0A7X9DHX5-F1
#
_cell.length_a   1.000
_cell.length_b   1.000
_cell.length_c   1.000
_cell.angle_alpha   90.00
_cell.angle_beta   90.00
_cell.angle_gamma   90.00
#
_symmetry.space_group_name_H-M   'P 1'
#
loop_
_entity.id
_entity.type
_entity.pdbx_description
1 polymer ?
#
loop_
_entity_poly.entity_id
_entity_poly.type
_entity_poly.pdbx_seq_one_letter_code
_entity_poly.pdbx_strand_id
1 'polypeptide(L)'
;FSEGLLGIEHYLMAATSLRPLIDEAQDMDEITRLFSQQKLAMRPNPHSVKILRTMIKDPNPEIALYAAEGLNTIENSFLTKIEKIKKKLEKATNNIFIYHYLLGLLYTQFAALLESQKLIQKFYIKQAIENLVKAYTLRPKNKRIKIALAESYLLDENYEYALSLYAYCYSIQYKPVYCLLKMVQCHYNLKHYDRIKTIASIISQYDISDIEYAEVLIYQWIL
;
A
#
# COMPACT_ATOMS: atom_id res chain seq x y z
N PHE A 1 21.18 24.25 -3.02
CA PHE A 1 20.00 25.14 -3.02
C PHE A 1 19.99 25.90 -4.34
N SER A 2 19.04 25.54 -5.22
CA SER A 2 18.78 26.16 -6.51
C SER A 2 17.27 26.10 -6.73
N GLU A 3 16.72 27.21 -7.21
CA GLU A 3 15.30 27.57 -7.30
C GLU A 3 14.44 26.48 -7.99
N GLY A 4 13.32 26.13 -7.37
CA GLY A 4 12.26 25.31 -7.99
C GLY A 4 11.83 24.06 -7.22
N LEU A 5 12.58 23.63 -6.20
CA LEU A 5 12.17 22.53 -5.30
C LEU A 5 11.75 23.11 -3.95
N LEU A 6 10.50 22.87 -3.57
CA LEU A 6 10.00 23.16 -2.22
C LEU A 6 10.89 22.43 -1.20
N GLY A 7 11.22 23.10 -0.09
CA GLY A 7 12.05 22.51 0.97
C GLY A 7 11.44 21.22 1.52
N ILE A 8 12.27 20.34 2.10
CA ILE A 8 11.82 19.06 2.65
C ILE A 8 10.70 19.23 3.71
N GLU A 9 10.72 20.37 4.40
CA GLU A 9 9.68 20.85 5.31
C GLU A 9 8.30 20.91 4.67
N HIS A 10 8.21 21.32 3.41
CA HIS A 10 6.94 21.41 2.70
C HIS A 10 6.34 20.02 2.40
N TYR A 11 7.19 19.05 2.06
CA TYR A 11 6.76 17.66 1.87
C TYR A 11 6.37 16.99 3.19
N LEU A 12 7.05 17.34 4.28
CA LEU A 12 6.69 16.92 5.63
C LEU A 12 5.34 17.52 6.06
N MET A 13 5.08 18.79 5.77
CA MET A 13 3.78 19.45 6.01
C MET A 13 2.64 18.79 5.21
N ALA A 14 2.85 18.53 3.91
CA ALA A 14 1.86 17.88 3.07
C ALA A 14 1.54 16.44 3.53
N ALA A 15 2.55 15.70 3.99
CA ALA A 15 2.38 14.35 4.51
C ALA A 15 1.69 14.29 5.89
N THR A 16 1.67 15.40 6.65
CA THR A 16 1.22 15.42 8.06
C THR A 16 -0.11 16.15 8.30
N SER A 17 -0.68 16.86 7.31
CA SER A 17 -1.96 17.59 7.41
C SER A 17 -2.09 18.44 8.68
N LEU A 18 -1.12 19.33 8.93
CA LEU A 18 -1.20 20.29 10.03
C LEU A 18 -1.55 21.69 9.52
N ARG A 19 -2.67 22.25 10.00
CA ARG A 19 -2.91 23.70 10.03
C ARG A 19 -1.85 24.35 10.93
N PRO A 20 -1.35 25.56 10.61
CA PRO A 20 -0.37 26.21 11.46
C PRO A 20 -1.07 26.71 12.74
N LEU A 21 -0.61 26.25 13.89
CA LEU A 21 -0.78 26.98 15.13
C LEU A 21 0.30 28.07 15.13
N ILE A 22 -0.12 29.28 14.80
CA ILE A 22 0.66 30.50 14.91
C ILE A 22 0.81 30.78 16.40
N ASP A 23 2.02 30.65 16.93
CA ASP A 23 2.83 31.75 17.49
C ASP A 23 3.94 31.19 18.38
N GLU A 24 5.08 31.88 18.33
CA GLU A 24 6.31 31.69 19.12
C GLU A 24 7.34 30.69 18.55
N ALA A 25 8.40 31.30 18.01
CA ALA A 25 9.63 30.69 17.55
C ALA A 25 10.40 30.04 18.71
N GLN A 26 10.02 28.82 19.07
CA GLN A 26 10.90 27.87 19.74
C GLN A 26 11.44 26.88 18.70
N ASP A 27 12.59 26.27 18.99
CA ASP A 27 13.37 25.36 18.16
C ASP A 27 12.54 24.13 17.72
N MET A 28 11.67 24.33 16.73
CA MET A 28 10.63 23.40 16.30
C MET A 28 11.18 22.28 15.40
N ASP A 29 12.43 22.36 14.94
CA ASP A 29 12.93 21.46 13.89
C ASP A 29 13.16 20.02 14.38
N GLU A 30 13.69 19.84 15.58
CA GLU A 30 14.06 18.51 16.06
C GLU A 30 12.85 17.72 16.58
N ILE A 31 11.99 18.38 17.34
CA ILE A 31 10.77 17.82 17.92
C ILE A 31 9.73 17.56 16.82
N THR A 32 9.52 18.50 15.90
CA THR A 32 8.57 18.30 14.78
C THR A 32 9.04 17.20 13.84
N ARG A 33 10.36 17.05 13.63
CA ARG A 33 10.96 15.93 12.88
C ARG A 33 10.73 14.59 13.58
N LEU A 34 10.97 14.50 14.89
CA LEU A 34 10.74 13.29 15.71
C LEU A 34 9.27 12.86 15.71
N PHE A 35 8.33 13.79 15.91
CA PHE A 35 6.89 13.49 15.92
C PHE A 35 6.34 13.11 14.55
N SER A 36 6.87 13.71 13.48
CA SER A 36 6.50 13.35 12.10
C SER A 36 6.94 11.93 11.76
N GLN A 37 8.15 11.52 12.19
CA GLN A 37 8.71 10.20 11.91
C GLN A 37 8.06 9.07 12.71
N GLN A 38 7.74 9.28 13.99
CA GLN A 38 6.94 8.33 14.75
C GLN A 38 5.57 8.11 14.10
N LYS A 39 4.91 9.18 13.62
CA LYS A 39 3.63 9.08 12.88
C LYS A 39 3.77 8.32 11.56
N LEU A 40 4.87 8.48 10.82
CA LEU A 40 5.16 7.72 9.60
C LEU A 40 5.27 6.20 9.86
N ALA A 41 5.81 5.82 11.02
CA ALA A 41 5.87 4.42 11.45
C ALA A 41 4.51 3.89 11.96
N MET A 42 3.63 4.75 12.48
CA MET A 42 2.29 4.38 12.96
C MET A 42 1.31 4.05 11.83
N ARG A 43 1.48 4.62 10.63
CA ARG A 43 0.69 4.32 9.43
C ARG A 43 1.62 4.07 8.23
N PRO A 44 2.27 2.90 8.18
CA PRO A 44 3.24 2.61 7.14
C PRO A 44 2.55 2.56 5.78
N ASN A 45 3.09 3.29 4.82
CA ASN A 45 2.73 3.24 3.42
C ASN A 45 4.02 3.27 2.57
N PRO A 46 3.97 2.92 1.28
CA PRO A 46 5.18 2.84 0.45
C PRO A 46 5.98 4.16 0.42
N HIS A 47 5.29 5.31 0.48
CA HIS A 47 5.93 6.62 0.49
C HIS A 47 6.66 6.89 1.81
N SER A 48 6.04 6.60 2.96
CA SER A 48 6.70 6.76 4.27
C SER A 48 7.93 5.89 4.40
N VAL A 49 7.87 4.65 3.89
CA VAL A 49 9.01 3.74 3.86
C VAL A 49 10.10 4.24 2.91
N LYS A 50 9.75 4.80 1.75
CA LYS A 50 10.72 5.41 0.82
C LYS A 50 11.47 6.57 1.47
N ILE A 51 10.78 7.46 2.18
CA ILE A 51 11.40 8.56 2.95
C ILE A 51 12.39 7.99 3.95
N LEU A 52 11.98 7.06 4.81
CA LEU A 52 12.86 6.46 5.82
C LEU A 52 14.09 5.80 5.19
N ARG A 53 13.95 5.14 4.03
CA ARG A 53 15.08 4.55 3.31
C ARG A 53 16.07 5.57 2.77
N THR A 54 15.59 6.72 2.32
CA THR A 54 16.46 7.83 1.91
C THR A 54 17.23 8.37 3.13
N MET A 55 16.54 8.51 4.25
CA MET A 55 17.11 9.05 5.50
C MET A 55 18.18 8.16 6.13
N ILE A 56 18.21 6.85 5.88
CA ILE A 56 19.32 5.99 6.32
C ILE A 56 20.67 6.48 5.77
N LYS A 57 20.67 7.15 4.60
CA LYS A 57 21.90 7.65 3.96
C LYS A 57 22.27 9.07 4.39
N ASP A 58 21.57 9.64 5.38
CA ASP A 58 21.84 10.98 5.86
C ASP A 58 23.22 11.05 6.53
N PRO A 59 24.03 12.10 6.26
CA PRO A 59 25.33 12.26 6.91
C PRO A 59 25.23 12.48 8.42
N ASN A 60 24.08 12.94 8.94
CA ASN A 60 23.84 13.02 10.37
C ASN A 60 23.51 11.62 10.92
N PRO A 61 24.36 11.06 11.81
CA PRO A 61 24.19 9.69 12.31
C PRO A 61 22.90 9.50 13.13
N GLU A 62 22.38 10.54 13.78
CA GLU A 62 21.13 10.45 14.54
C GLU A 62 19.94 10.27 13.60
N ILE A 63 19.90 11.05 12.51
CA ILE A 63 18.85 10.94 11.49
C ILE A 63 18.86 9.54 10.85
N ALA A 64 20.04 9.04 10.53
CA ALA A 64 20.21 7.69 9.99
C ALA A 64 19.76 6.60 10.98
N LEU A 65 20.09 6.75 12.27
CA LEU A 65 19.69 5.83 13.33
C LEU A 65 18.17 5.79 13.50
N TYR A 66 17.51 6.94 13.61
CA TYR A 66 16.05 7.01 13.74
C TYR A 66 15.34 6.40 12.54
N ALA A 67 15.85 6.64 11.33
CA ALA A 67 15.30 6.05 10.12
C ALA A 67 15.39 4.51 10.14
N ALA A 68 16.53 3.97 10.60
CA ALA A 68 16.74 2.54 10.78
C ALA A 68 15.78 1.95 11.84
N GLU A 69 15.60 2.61 12.98
CA GLU A 69 14.67 2.20 14.04
C GLU A 69 13.21 2.22 13.58
N GLY A 70 12.81 3.24 12.82
CA GLY A 70 11.47 3.35 12.24
C GLY A 70 11.18 2.20 11.28
N LEU A 71 12.12 1.89 10.39
CA LEU A 71 12.00 0.74 9.47
C LEU A 71 11.94 -0.59 10.21
N ASN A 72 12.79 -0.78 11.22
CA ASN A 72 12.80 -1.97 12.05
C ASN A 72 11.47 -2.14 12.82
N THR A 73 10.90 -1.03 13.31
CA THR A 73 9.60 -1.03 13.99
C THR A 73 8.46 -1.44 13.05
N ILE A 74 8.45 -0.94 11.82
CA ILE A 74 7.47 -1.32 10.79
C ILE A 74 7.58 -2.82 10.49
N GLU A 75 8.79 -3.31 10.22
CA GLU A 75 9.06 -4.71 9.92
C GLU A 75 8.61 -5.62 11.09
N ASN A 76 9.05 -5.34 12.31
CA ASN A 76 8.69 -6.12 13.49
C ASN A 76 7.17 -6.13 13.75
N SER A 77 6.48 -5.02 13.47
CA SER A 77 5.02 -4.94 13.58
C SER A 77 4.32 -5.92 12.63
N PHE A 78 4.78 -6.02 11.38
CA PHE A 78 4.23 -7.00 10.42
C PHE A 78 4.59 -8.43 10.80
N LEU A 79 5.86 -8.71 11.10
CA LEU A 79 6.33 -10.05 11.46
C LEU A 79 5.61 -10.59 12.70
N THR A 80 5.43 -9.75 13.73
CA THR A 80 4.69 -10.13 14.95
C THR A 80 3.23 -10.46 14.66
N LYS A 81 2.57 -9.66 13.81
CA LYS A 81 1.18 -9.92 13.40
C LYS A 81 1.08 -11.22 12.60
N ILE A 82 1.99 -11.44 11.65
CA ILE A 82 2.06 -12.66 10.84
C ILE A 82 2.20 -13.89 11.73
N GLU A 83 3.17 -13.90 12.66
CA GLU A 83 3.39 -15.02 13.57
C GLU A 83 2.20 -15.27 14.50
N LYS A 84 1.54 -14.20 14.97
CA LYS A 84 0.31 -14.33 15.76
C LYS A 84 -0.81 -15.01 14.97
N ILE A 85 -0.97 -14.70 13.68
CA ILE A 85 -2.00 -15.33 12.84
C ILE A 85 -1.61 -16.78 12.51
N LYS A 86 -0.33 -17.09 12.22
CA LYS A 86 0.13 -18.47 12.01
C LYS A 86 -0.17 -19.37 13.20
N LYS A 87 0.16 -18.93 14.42
CA LYS A 87 -0.16 -19.68 15.65
C LYS A 87 -1.66 -19.91 15.85
N LYS A 88 -2.50 -18.98 15.41
CA LYS A 88 -3.97 -19.15 15.44
C LYS A 88 -4.44 -20.15 14.39
N LEU A 89 -3.85 -20.11 13.19
CA LEU A 89 -4.15 -21.03 12.11
C LEU A 89 -3.84 -22.48 12.50
N GLU A 90 -2.70 -22.74 13.15
CA GLU A 90 -2.29 -24.07 13.63
C GLU A 90 -3.33 -24.70 14.58
N LYS A 91 -4.00 -23.87 15.39
CA LYS A 91 -5.00 -24.30 16.38
C LYS A 91 -6.43 -24.27 15.83
N ALA A 92 -6.64 -23.80 14.60
CA ALA A 92 -7.96 -23.56 14.07
C ALA A 92 -8.58 -24.85 13.52
N THR A 93 -9.74 -25.21 14.05
CA THR A 93 -10.55 -26.32 13.52
C THR A 93 -11.65 -25.84 12.57
N ASN A 94 -12.13 -24.60 12.77
CA ASN A 94 -13.21 -23.99 12.00
C ASN A 94 -12.77 -22.64 11.42
N ASN A 95 -13.46 -22.20 10.35
CA ASN A 95 -13.22 -20.90 9.68
C ASN A 95 -11.75 -20.66 9.27
N ILE A 96 -11.03 -21.73 8.94
CA ILE A 96 -9.61 -21.75 8.56
C ILE A 96 -9.30 -20.73 7.43
N PHE A 97 -10.24 -20.56 6.50
CA PHE A 97 -10.10 -19.60 5.39
C PHE A 97 -9.86 -18.15 5.86
N ILE A 98 -10.36 -17.76 7.04
CA ILE A 98 -10.19 -16.40 7.57
C ILE A 98 -8.72 -16.16 7.89
N TYR A 99 -8.03 -17.13 8.50
CA TYR A 99 -6.63 -16.98 8.85
C TYR A 99 -5.72 -16.97 7.62
N HIS A 100 -6.00 -17.81 6.63
CA HIS A 100 -5.32 -17.72 5.33
C HIS A 100 -5.57 -16.37 4.64
N TYR A 101 -6.80 -15.85 4.67
CA TYR A 101 -7.11 -14.53 4.13
C TYR A 101 -6.34 -13.42 4.86
N LEU A 102 -6.29 -13.45 6.20
CA LEU A 102 -5.56 -12.46 7.00
C LEU A 102 -4.04 -12.53 6.77
N LEU A 103 -3.46 -13.73 6.67
CA LEU A 103 -2.05 -13.89 6.30
C LEU A 103 -1.79 -13.32 4.91
N GLY A 104 -2.65 -13.65 3.95
CA GLY A 104 -2.63 -13.09 2.61
C GLY A 104 -2.55 -11.56 2.60
N LEU A 105 -3.47 -10.91 3.32
CA LEU A 105 -3.48 -9.44 3.44
C LEU A 105 -2.21 -8.89 4.08
N LEU A 106 -1.74 -9.47 5.19
CA LEU A 106 -0.54 -9.00 5.88
C LEU A 106 0.70 -9.13 5.00
N TYR A 107 0.83 -10.23 4.28
CA TYR A 107 1.95 -10.45 3.35
C TYR A 107 1.89 -9.50 2.15
N THR A 108 0.72 -9.26 1.56
CA THR A 108 0.56 -8.28 0.47
C THR A 108 0.93 -6.88 0.93
N GLN A 109 0.43 -6.45 2.08
CA GLN A 109 0.72 -5.14 2.65
C GLN A 109 2.21 -4.99 2.95
N PHE A 110 2.84 -5.99 3.55
CA PHE A 110 4.26 -5.93 3.86
C PHE A 110 5.10 -5.93 2.59
N ALA A 111 4.78 -6.76 1.61
CA ALA A 111 5.44 -6.79 0.31
C ALA A 111 5.35 -5.44 -0.42
N ALA A 112 4.24 -4.72 -0.32
CA ALA A 112 4.09 -3.39 -0.93
C ALA A 112 5.06 -2.34 -0.34
N LEU A 113 5.56 -2.55 0.89
CA LEU A 113 6.55 -1.68 1.53
C LEU A 113 8.01 -2.02 1.15
N LEU A 114 8.22 -3.14 0.46
CA LEU A 114 9.55 -3.69 0.18
C LEU A 114 10.01 -3.44 -1.26
N GLU A 115 9.49 -2.41 -1.94
CA GLU A 115 9.79 -2.12 -3.35
C GLU A 115 11.29 -2.05 -3.66
N SER A 116 12.08 -1.47 -2.76
CA SER A 116 13.54 -1.36 -2.91
C SER A 116 14.30 -2.66 -2.61
N GLN A 117 13.62 -3.71 -2.12
CA GLN A 117 14.18 -5.00 -1.72
C GLN A 117 13.53 -6.14 -2.52
N LYS A 118 13.71 -6.12 -3.85
CA LYS A 118 12.95 -6.96 -4.79
C LYS A 118 12.96 -8.46 -4.47
N LEU A 119 14.07 -9.03 -4.00
CA LEU A 119 14.15 -10.45 -3.65
C LEU A 119 13.25 -10.79 -2.47
N ILE A 120 13.31 -9.98 -1.40
CA ILE A 120 12.50 -10.16 -0.19
C ILE A 120 11.03 -9.86 -0.50
N GLN A 121 10.77 -8.82 -1.30
CA GLN A 121 9.43 -8.50 -1.79
C GLN A 121 8.80 -9.70 -2.51
N LYS A 122 9.49 -10.31 -3.50
CA LYS A 122 8.97 -11.48 -4.23
C LYS A 122 8.65 -12.66 -3.32
N PHE A 123 9.48 -12.90 -2.30
CA PHE A 123 9.20 -13.94 -1.30
C PHE A 123 7.86 -13.69 -0.60
N TYR A 124 7.61 -12.48 -0.11
CA TYR A 124 6.35 -12.17 0.58
C TYR A 124 5.14 -12.09 -0.35
N ILE A 125 5.31 -11.66 -1.62
CA ILE A 125 4.24 -11.74 -2.63
C ILE A 125 3.80 -13.20 -2.83
N LYS A 126 4.77 -14.12 -2.99
CA LYS A 126 4.47 -15.55 -3.12
C LYS A 126 3.72 -16.09 -1.91
N GLN A 127 4.17 -15.75 -0.70
CA GLN A 127 3.47 -16.12 0.55
C GLN A 127 2.04 -15.56 0.60
N ALA A 128 1.82 -14.34 0.12
CA ALA A 128 0.51 -13.73 0.04
C ALA A 128 -0.42 -14.52 -0.89
N ILE A 129 0.02 -14.76 -2.12
CA ILE A 129 -0.75 -15.48 -3.14
C ILE A 129 -1.07 -16.89 -2.67
N GLU A 130 -0.10 -17.64 -2.15
CA GLU A 130 -0.32 -19.01 -1.66
C GLU A 130 -1.41 -19.07 -0.57
N ASN A 131 -1.40 -18.12 0.37
CA ASN A 131 -2.42 -18.05 1.41
C ASN A 131 -3.78 -17.60 0.87
N LEU A 132 -3.83 -16.63 -0.03
CA LEU A 132 -5.09 -16.17 -0.64
C LEU A 132 -5.72 -17.22 -1.53
N VAL A 133 -4.94 -18.01 -2.25
CA VAL A 133 -5.42 -19.17 -3.01
C VAL A 133 -6.03 -20.21 -2.07
N LYS A 134 -5.37 -20.55 -0.95
CA LYS A 134 -5.95 -21.46 0.06
C LYS A 134 -7.28 -20.92 0.61
N ALA A 135 -7.35 -19.63 0.93
CA ALA A 135 -8.57 -18.99 1.39
C ALA A 135 -9.68 -19.02 0.33
N TYR A 136 -9.32 -18.78 -0.94
CA TYR A 136 -10.22 -18.80 -2.08
C TYR A 136 -10.77 -20.19 -2.35
N THR A 137 -9.94 -21.24 -2.33
CA THR A 137 -10.37 -22.64 -2.49
C THR A 137 -11.41 -23.02 -1.44
N LEU A 138 -11.25 -22.56 -0.20
CA LEU A 138 -12.21 -22.83 0.88
C LEU A 138 -13.52 -22.01 0.76
N ARG A 139 -13.47 -20.81 0.14
CA ARG A 139 -14.61 -19.89 -0.01
C ARG A 139 -14.58 -19.16 -1.37
N PRO A 140 -14.84 -19.86 -2.49
CA PRO A 140 -14.63 -19.30 -3.84
C PRO A 140 -15.61 -18.18 -4.21
N LYS A 141 -16.78 -18.12 -3.57
CA LYS A 141 -17.76 -17.04 -3.77
C LYS A 141 -17.43 -15.76 -3.00
N ASN A 142 -16.40 -15.76 -2.14
CA ASN A 142 -16.08 -14.61 -1.31
C ASN A 142 -15.36 -13.51 -2.13
N LYS A 143 -16.10 -12.45 -2.44
CA LYS A 143 -15.63 -11.29 -3.19
C LYS A 143 -14.45 -10.53 -2.56
N ARG A 144 -14.33 -10.54 -1.22
CA ARG A 144 -13.19 -9.91 -0.52
C ARG A 144 -11.88 -10.64 -0.80
N ILE A 145 -11.92 -11.98 -0.82
CA ILE A 145 -10.74 -12.80 -1.13
C ILE A 145 -10.32 -12.59 -2.59
N LYS A 146 -11.27 -12.51 -3.53
CA LYS A 146 -10.98 -12.25 -4.95
C LYS A 146 -10.28 -10.90 -5.16
N ILE A 147 -10.74 -9.83 -4.51
CA ILE A 147 -10.05 -8.53 -4.58
C ILE A 147 -8.64 -8.61 -4.00
N ALA A 148 -8.48 -9.20 -2.82
CA ALA A 148 -7.15 -9.34 -2.21
C ALA A 148 -6.20 -10.15 -3.11
N LEU A 149 -6.70 -11.20 -3.76
CA LEU A 149 -5.91 -12.01 -4.70
C LEU A 149 -5.55 -11.21 -5.97
N ALA A 150 -6.48 -10.37 -6.47
CA ALA A 150 -6.20 -9.45 -7.59
C ALA A 150 -5.12 -8.43 -7.24
N GLU A 151 -5.14 -7.89 -6.01
CA GLU A 151 -4.11 -6.98 -5.49
C GLU A 151 -2.74 -7.66 -5.39
N SER A 152 -2.69 -8.91 -4.91
CA SER A 152 -1.44 -9.67 -4.87
C SER A 152 -0.89 -9.99 -6.26
N TYR A 153 -1.73 -10.37 -7.22
CA TYR A 153 -1.28 -10.59 -8.60
C TYR A 153 -0.83 -9.31 -9.28
N LEU A 154 -1.49 -8.18 -9.00
CA LEU A 154 -1.05 -6.88 -9.49
C LEU A 154 0.34 -6.53 -8.95
N LEU A 155 0.59 -6.80 -7.67
CA LEU A 155 1.89 -6.59 -7.02
C LEU A 155 2.97 -7.56 -7.54
N ASP A 156 2.57 -8.77 -7.93
CA ASP A 156 3.42 -9.78 -8.60
C ASP A 156 3.68 -9.47 -10.09
N GLU A 157 3.17 -8.34 -10.58
CA GLU A 157 3.25 -7.94 -12.00
C GLU A 157 2.54 -8.93 -12.95
N ASN A 158 1.67 -9.79 -12.41
CA ASN A 158 0.84 -10.70 -13.18
C ASN A 158 -0.48 -10.03 -13.58
N TYR A 159 -0.36 -9.07 -14.48
CA TYR A 159 -1.46 -8.16 -14.84
C TYR A 159 -2.66 -8.85 -15.47
N GLU A 160 -2.48 -9.93 -16.22
CA GLU A 160 -3.58 -10.68 -16.85
C GLU A 160 -4.48 -11.35 -15.80
N TYR A 161 -3.87 -12.04 -14.82
CA TYR A 161 -4.63 -12.66 -13.74
C TYR A 161 -5.29 -11.60 -12.84
N ALA A 162 -4.58 -10.52 -12.52
CA ALA A 162 -5.14 -9.40 -11.77
C ALA A 162 -6.36 -8.80 -12.49
N LEU A 163 -6.22 -8.51 -13.79
CA LEU A 163 -7.28 -7.95 -14.63
C LEU A 163 -8.52 -8.85 -14.65
N SER A 164 -8.33 -10.17 -14.80
CA SER A 164 -9.44 -11.13 -14.81
C SER A 164 -10.28 -11.09 -13.53
N LEU A 165 -9.61 -10.96 -12.37
CA LEU A 165 -10.28 -10.91 -11.07
C LEU A 165 -10.95 -9.55 -10.84
N TYR A 166 -10.32 -8.44 -11.23
CA TYR A 166 -10.96 -7.12 -11.15
C TYR A 166 -12.18 -7.03 -12.07
N ALA A 167 -12.11 -7.55 -13.29
CA ALA A 167 -13.24 -7.58 -14.22
C ALA A 167 -14.41 -8.41 -13.67
N TYR A 168 -14.12 -9.55 -13.03
CA TYR A 168 -15.14 -10.33 -12.32
C TYR A 168 -15.75 -9.54 -11.16
N CYS A 169 -14.95 -8.86 -10.33
CA CYS A 169 -15.47 -8.07 -9.22
C CYS A 169 -16.31 -6.88 -9.69
N TYR A 170 -15.92 -6.24 -10.78
CA TYR A 170 -16.69 -5.20 -11.45
C TYR A 170 -18.05 -5.72 -11.95
N SER A 171 -18.08 -6.88 -12.61
CA SER A 171 -19.33 -7.42 -13.19
C SER A 171 -20.39 -7.74 -12.13
N ILE A 172 -19.98 -8.09 -10.91
CA ILE A 172 -20.88 -8.30 -9.76
C ILE A 172 -21.10 -7.03 -8.92
N GLN A 173 -20.75 -5.86 -9.43
CA GLN A 173 -20.88 -4.55 -8.77
C GLN A 173 -20.17 -4.47 -7.41
N TYR A 174 -19.07 -5.21 -7.24
CA TYR A 174 -18.27 -5.14 -6.03
C TYR A 174 -17.13 -4.14 -6.17
N LYS A 175 -17.26 -2.98 -5.49
CA LYS A 175 -16.31 -1.86 -5.58
C LYS A 175 -16.01 -1.47 -7.05
N PRO A 176 -17.03 -1.11 -7.85
CA PRO A 176 -16.89 -0.98 -9.29
C PRO A 176 -15.84 0.06 -9.70
N VAL A 177 -15.85 1.24 -9.09
CA VAL A 177 -14.87 2.31 -9.37
C VAL A 177 -13.45 1.88 -9.06
N TYR A 178 -13.22 1.27 -7.89
CA TYR A 178 -11.92 0.73 -7.51
C TYR A 178 -11.42 -0.31 -8.53
N CYS A 179 -12.29 -1.22 -8.95
CA CYS A 179 -11.94 -2.21 -9.96
C CYS A 179 -11.57 -1.54 -11.28
N LEU A 180 -12.34 -0.55 -11.76
CA LEU A 180 -12.02 0.18 -12.99
C LEU A 180 -10.65 0.86 -12.92
N LEU A 181 -10.34 1.53 -11.81
CA LEU A 181 -9.02 2.16 -11.61
C LEU A 181 -7.88 1.12 -11.62
N LYS A 182 -8.07 -0.04 -10.99
CA LYS A 182 -7.08 -1.12 -11.02
C LYS A 182 -6.98 -1.81 -12.37
N MET A 183 -8.08 -1.92 -13.13
CA MET A 183 -8.06 -2.41 -14.51
C MET A 183 -7.29 -1.45 -15.43
N VAL A 184 -7.45 -0.13 -15.25
CA VAL A 184 -6.63 0.88 -15.94
C VAL A 184 -5.15 0.68 -15.66
N GLN A 185 -4.78 0.49 -14.38
CA GLN A 185 -3.40 0.20 -14.01
C GLN A 185 -2.87 -1.08 -14.68
N CYS A 186 -3.66 -2.15 -14.74
CA CYS A 186 -3.28 -3.38 -15.45
C CYS A 186 -3.10 -3.12 -16.96
N HIS A 187 -4.06 -2.46 -17.61
CA HIS A 187 -4.00 -2.17 -19.04
C HIS A 187 -2.85 -1.23 -19.42
N TYR A 188 -2.49 -0.29 -18.55
CA TYR A 188 -1.30 0.54 -18.71
C TYR A 188 -0.02 -0.29 -18.80
N ASN A 189 0.18 -1.21 -17.85
CA ASN A 189 1.35 -2.08 -17.83
C ASN A 189 1.36 -3.08 -19.02
N LEU A 190 0.18 -3.51 -19.47
CA LEU A 190 0.01 -4.34 -20.66
C LEU A 190 0.08 -3.56 -21.99
N LYS A 191 0.24 -2.22 -21.95
CA LYS A 191 0.26 -1.33 -23.13
C LYS A 191 -1.03 -1.36 -23.96
N HIS A 192 -2.16 -1.67 -23.34
CA HIS A 192 -3.50 -1.71 -23.95
C HIS A 192 -4.19 -0.33 -23.90
N TYR A 193 -3.63 0.69 -24.55
CA TYR A 193 -4.05 2.09 -24.41
C TYR A 193 -5.50 2.37 -24.82
N ASP A 194 -6.04 1.66 -25.80
CA ASP A 194 -7.45 1.83 -26.22
C ASP A 194 -8.44 1.43 -25.12
N ARG A 195 -8.08 0.40 -24.34
CA ARG A 195 -8.87 -0.03 -23.18
C ARG A 195 -8.83 1.01 -22.07
N ILE A 196 -7.69 1.68 -21.87
CA ILE A 196 -7.56 2.76 -20.89
C ILE A 196 -8.52 3.91 -21.23
N LYS A 197 -8.55 4.36 -22.50
CA LYS A 197 -9.47 5.42 -22.95
C LYS A 197 -10.93 5.03 -22.72
N THR A 198 -11.28 3.79 -23.04
CA THR A 198 -12.63 3.25 -22.82
C THR A 198 -12.99 3.30 -21.34
N ILE A 199 -12.14 2.77 -20.46
CA ILE A 199 -12.40 2.75 -19.02
C ILE A 199 -12.44 4.17 -18.44
N ALA A 200 -11.58 5.08 -18.87
CA ALA A 200 -11.59 6.47 -18.43
C ALA A 200 -12.93 7.16 -18.74
N SER A 201 -13.52 6.91 -19.91
CA SER A 201 -14.86 7.43 -20.25
C SER A 201 -15.99 6.86 -19.39
N ILE A 202 -15.82 5.64 -18.87
CA ILE A 202 -16.77 5.04 -17.91
C ILE A 202 -16.59 5.69 -16.54
N ILE A 203 -15.34 5.86 -16.08
CA ILE A 203 -15.03 6.49 -14.79
C ILE A 203 -15.56 7.93 -14.75
N SER A 204 -15.50 8.69 -15.85
CA SER A 204 -16.01 10.07 -15.91
C SER A 204 -17.52 10.20 -15.72
N GLN A 205 -18.27 9.08 -15.79
CA GLN A 205 -19.71 9.06 -15.52
C GLN A 205 -20.03 8.85 -14.03
N TYR A 206 -19.05 8.49 -13.21
CA TYR A 206 -19.21 8.40 -11.76
C TYR A 206 -19.09 9.77 -11.11
N ASP A 207 -19.92 10.03 -10.10
CA ASP A 207 -19.74 11.18 -9.23
C ASP A 207 -18.47 10.99 -8.41
N ILE A 208 -17.51 11.89 -8.60
CA ILE A 208 -16.17 11.81 -7.99
C ILE A 208 -16.26 12.08 -6.48
N SER A 209 -17.31 12.74 -6.01
CA SER A 209 -17.53 13.04 -4.59
C SER A 209 -17.79 11.80 -3.72
N ASP A 210 -18.27 10.71 -4.33
CA ASP A 210 -18.50 9.41 -3.66
C ASP A 210 -17.28 8.47 -3.70
N ILE A 211 -16.19 8.87 -4.36
CA ILE A 211 -15.02 8.01 -4.52
C ILE A 211 -14.04 8.25 -3.36
N GLU A 212 -14.25 7.55 -2.24
CA GLU A 212 -13.33 7.47 -1.07
C GLU A 212 -11.86 7.15 -1.44
N TYR A 213 -11.59 6.70 -2.68
CA TYR A 213 -10.29 6.27 -3.18
C TYR A 213 -9.72 7.09 -4.36
N ALA A 214 -10.45 8.08 -4.90
CA ALA A 214 -10.00 8.83 -6.09
C ALA A 214 -8.77 9.69 -5.78
N GLU A 215 -8.74 10.33 -4.61
CA GLU A 215 -7.62 11.16 -4.20
C GLU A 215 -6.31 10.36 -4.15
N VAL A 216 -6.32 9.17 -3.52
CA VAL A 216 -5.09 8.37 -3.33
C VAL A 216 -4.49 7.86 -4.64
N LEU A 217 -5.31 7.54 -5.65
CA LEU A 217 -4.83 7.01 -6.94
C LEU A 217 -4.37 8.11 -7.90
N ILE A 218 -5.00 9.28 -7.87
CA ILE A 218 -4.59 10.45 -8.66
C ILE A 218 -3.23 10.99 -8.16
N TYR A 219 -3.01 11.04 -6.85
CA TYR A 219 -1.71 11.46 -6.29
C TYR A 219 -0.54 10.53 -6.66
N GLN A 220 -0.80 9.24 -6.94
CA GLN A 220 0.24 8.30 -7.38
C GLN A 220 0.62 8.43 -8.86
N TRP A 221 -0.18 9.13 -9.67
CA TRP A 221 0.03 9.27 -11.12
C TRP A 221 0.61 10.64 -11.51
N ILE A 222 0.52 11.64 -10.61
CA ILE A 222 0.91 13.03 -10.87
C ILE A 222 2.32 13.37 -10.33
N LEU A 223 2.97 12.47 -9.59
CA LEU A 223 4.34 12.64 -9.03
C LEU A 223 5.23 11.43 -9.35
#